data_AF-A0A412FR64-F1
#
_entry.id   AF-A0A412FR64-F1
#
_cell.length_a   1.000
_cell.length_b   1.000
_cell.length_c   1.000
_cell.angle_alpha   90.00
_cell.angle_beta   90.00
_cell.angle_gamma   90.00
#
_symmetry.space_group_name_H-M   'P 1'
#
loop_
_entity.id
_entity.type
_entity.pdbx_description
1 polymer ?
#
loop_
_entity_poly.entity_id
_entity_poly.type
_entity_poly.pdbx_seq_one_letter_code
_entity_poly.pdbx_strand_id
1 'polypeptide(L)'
;MKLYLGADLGGSATKLLLCDPHGKLLAETQCPSIRTSAALTAAVHAFLKTQGRDEEEVESMAMTGVGSSFIEGPVIGKEPLKIDEMQAVGQGAQALAAAGYSGCQYGHRNSANPG
;
A
#
# COMPACT_ATOMS: atom_id res chain seq x y z
N MET A 1 0.21 18.11 9.80
CA MET A 1 -0.14 16.93 10.61
C MET A 1 0.91 15.85 10.32
N LYS A 2 1.20 14.89 11.21
CA LYS A 2 2.10 13.78 10.86
C LYS A 2 1.30 12.70 10.14
N LEU A 3 1.71 12.33 8.93
CA LEU A 3 1.06 11.32 8.10
C LEU A 3 2.06 10.21 7.73
N TYR A 4 1.53 9.00 7.54
CA TYR A 4 2.31 7.83 7.14
C TYR A 4 1.85 7.35 5.78
N LEU A 5 2.80 7.12 4.87
CA LEU A 5 2.51 6.63 3.53
C LEU A 5 2.89 5.16 3.39
N GLY A 6 1.95 4.33 2.95
CA GLY A 6 2.21 2.93 2.59
C GLY A 6 2.15 2.75 1.07
N ALA A 7 3.06 1.95 0.51
CA ALA A 7 3.01 1.56 -0.90
C ALA A 7 3.18 0.05 -1.08
N ASP A 8 2.19 -0.61 -1.68
CA ASP A 8 2.29 -2.00 -2.13
C ASP A 8 2.54 -2.01 -3.64
N LEU A 9 3.77 -2.32 -4.03
CA LEU A 9 4.18 -2.38 -5.44
C LEU A 9 4.05 -3.82 -5.95
N GLY A 10 2.83 -4.25 -6.23
CA GLY A 10 2.54 -5.59 -6.74
C GLY A 10 2.96 -5.83 -8.19
N GLY A 11 2.80 -7.08 -8.61
CA GLY A 11 3.04 -7.54 -9.99
C GLY A 11 2.19 -6.80 -11.03
N SER A 12 0.91 -6.55 -10.71
CA SER A 12 -0.08 -6.00 -11.65
C SER A 12 -0.52 -4.57 -11.32
N ALA A 13 -0.39 -4.16 -10.07
CA ALA A 13 -0.87 -2.88 -9.59
C ALA A 13 0.04 -2.34 -8.49
N THR A 14 0.02 -1.01 -8.34
CA THR A 14 0.58 -0.33 -7.18
C THR A 14 -0.55 0.29 -6.38
N LYS A 15 -0.59 0.01 -5.08
CA LYS A 15 -1.54 0.62 -4.14
C LYS A 15 -0.80 1.62 -3.25
N LEU A 16 -1.40 2.77 -3.01
CA LEU A 16 -0.91 3.78 -2.07
C LEU A 16 -1.93 3.96 -0.97
N LEU A 17 -1.46 4.06 0.27
CA LEU A 17 -2.28 4.28 1.47
C LEU A 17 -1.73 5.48 2.23
N LEU A 18 -2.62 6.29 2.77
CA LEU A 18 -2.30 7.39 3.66
C LEU A 18 -2.94 7.14 5.02
N CYS A 19 -2.14 7.11 6.07
CA CYS A 19 -2.60 6.85 7.43
C CYS A 19 -2.26 8.00 8.37
N ASP A 20 -3.05 8.16 9.43
CA ASP A 20 -2.69 9.00 10.57
C ASP A 20 -1.68 8.29 11.51
N PRO A 21 -1.14 8.97 12.54
CA PRO A 21 -0.20 8.37 13.48
C PRO A 21 -0.75 7.25 14.37
N HIS A 22 -2.06 7.06 14.37
CA HIS A 22 -2.73 5.97 15.09
C HIS A 22 -2.98 4.77 14.18
N GLY A 23 -2.50 4.81 12.93
CA GLY A 23 -2.68 3.76 11.94
C GLY A 23 -4.05 3.74 11.29
N LYS A 24 -4.88 4.78 11.48
CA LYS A 24 -6.16 4.88 10.80
C LYS A 24 -5.94 5.24 9.34
N LEU A 25 -6.51 4.45 8.44
CA LEU A 25 -6.54 4.75 7.01
C LEU A 25 -7.37 6.00 6.76
N LEU A 26 -6.75 7.00 6.12
CA LEU A 26 -7.38 8.26 5.73
C LEU A 26 -7.80 8.22 4.26
N ALA A 27 -6.95 7.66 3.39
CA ALA A 27 -7.19 7.57 1.96
C ALA A 27 -6.37 6.43 1.34
N GLU A 28 -6.84 5.92 0.21
CA GLU A 28 -6.11 4.96 -0.61
C GLU A 28 -6.34 5.21 -2.10
N THR A 29 -5.41 4.76 -2.94
CA THR A 29 -5.58 4.73 -4.39
C THR A 29 -4.83 3.55 -4.99
N GLN A 30 -5.20 3.18 -6.22
CA GLN A 30 -4.54 2.13 -6.99
C GLN A 30 -4.24 2.64 -8.41
N CYS A 31 -3.06 2.31 -8.91
CA CYS A 31 -2.65 2.54 -10.29
C CYS A 31 -1.98 1.28 -10.88
N PRO A 32 -1.69 1.25 -12.20
CA PRO A 32 -0.90 0.18 -12.80
C PRO A 32 0.45 0.00 -12.09
N SER A 33 1.04 -1.18 -12.22
CA SER A 33 2.31 -1.52 -11.56
C SER A 33 3.43 -0.52 -11.86
N ILE A 34 3.99 0.07 -10.81
CA ILE A 34 5.13 0.98 -10.88
C ILE A 34 6.44 0.22 -10.62
N ARG A 35 7.51 0.59 -11.34
CA ARG A 35 8.84 -0.05 -11.28
C ARG A 35 10.01 0.93 -11.24
N THR A 36 9.77 2.23 -11.13
CA THR A 36 10.85 3.23 -11.08
C THR A 36 10.57 4.26 -9.99
N SER A 37 11.62 4.76 -9.35
CA SER A 37 11.50 5.79 -8.30
C SER A 37 10.83 7.05 -8.84
N ALA A 38 11.15 7.48 -10.06
CA ALA A 38 10.54 8.66 -10.68
C ALA A 38 9.02 8.52 -10.88
N ALA A 39 8.56 7.36 -11.37
CA ALA A 39 7.13 7.11 -11.54
C ALA A 39 6.41 6.98 -10.19
N LEU A 40 7.06 6.37 -9.19
CA LEU A 40 6.51 6.29 -7.83
C LEU A 40 6.37 7.68 -7.21
N THR A 41 7.40 8.51 -7.27
CA THR A 41 7.36 9.90 -6.77
C THR A 41 6.24 10.69 -7.45
N ALA A 42 6.10 10.60 -8.77
CA ALA A 42 5.01 11.25 -9.49
C ALA A 42 3.61 10.78 -9.02
N ALA A 43 3.44 9.46 -8.83
CA ALA A 43 2.18 8.90 -8.34
C ALA A 43 1.87 9.34 -6.91
N VAL A 44 2.87 9.42 -6.03
CA VAL A 44 2.71 9.89 -4.65
C VAL A 44 2.30 11.36 -4.62
N HIS A 45 2.97 12.24 -5.38
CA HIS A 45 2.56 13.64 -5.46
C HIS A 45 1.13 13.81 -5.97
N ALA A 46 0.77 13.08 -7.03
CA ALA A 46 -0.58 13.12 -7.57
C ALA A 46 -1.60 12.68 -6.51
N PHE A 47 -1.32 11.58 -5.80
CA PHE A 47 -2.16 11.08 -4.73
C PHE A 47 -2.32 12.10 -3.59
N LEU A 48 -1.24 12.64 -3.03
CA LEU A 48 -1.30 13.65 -1.97
C LEU A 48 -2.08 14.88 -2.40
N LYS A 49 -1.88 15.35 -3.64
CA LYS A 49 -2.63 16.47 -4.20
C LYS A 49 -4.14 16.20 -4.24
N THR A 50 -4.58 14.98 -4.57
CA THR A 50 -6.01 14.62 -4.51
C THR A 50 -6.60 14.68 -3.11
N GLN A 51 -5.75 14.54 -2.08
CA GLN A 51 -6.13 14.60 -0.67
C GLN A 51 -5.96 16.00 -0.06
N GLY A 52 -5.51 16.99 -0.86
CA GLY A 52 -5.20 18.33 -0.36
C GLY A 52 -4.06 18.34 0.66
N ARG A 53 -3.10 17.42 0.52
CA ARG A 53 -1.95 17.26 1.42
C ARG A 53 -0.65 17.65 0.76
N ASP A 54 0.27 18.12 1.58
CA ASP A 54 1.65 18.39 1.19
C ASP A 54 2.56 17.20 1.55
N GLU A 55 3.66 17.02 0.80
CA GLU A 55 4.66 16.00 1.11
C GLU A 55 5.39 16.27 2.43
N GLU A 56 5.47 17.53 2.86
CA GLU A 56 6.03 17.93 4.15
C GLU A 56 5.23 17.36 5.33
N GLU A 57 3.95 17.03 5.14
CA GLU A 57 3.12 16.37 6.15
C GLU A 57 3.41 14.87 6.30
N VAL A 58 4.09 14.26 5.33
CA VAL A 58 4.47 12.85 5.38
C VAL A 58 5.72 12.70 6.25
N GLU A 59 5.55 12.07 7.41
CA GLU A 59 6.65 11.81 8.34
C GLU A 59 7.55 10.70 7.78
N SER A 60 6.95 9.59 7.35
CA SER A 60 7.68 8.45 6.80
C SER A 60 6.86 7.66 5.79
N MET A 61 7.59 6.85 5.02
CA MET A 61 7.05 5.96 3.99
C MET A 61 7.49 4.52 4.24
N ALA A 62 6.59 3.57 4.06
CA ALA A 62 6.89 2.15 4.00
C ALA A 62 6.49 1.59 2.63
N MET A 63 7.24 0.62 2.14
CA MET A 63 6.95 -0.07 0.88
C MET A 63 7.10 -1.58 0.99
N THR A 64 6.29 -2.29 0.20
CA THR A 64 6.34 -3.75 0.08
C THR A 64 6.01 -4.17 -1.36
N GLY A 65 5.88 -5.49 -1.56
CA GLY A 65 5.59 -6.11 -2.84
C GLY A 65 6.83 -6.25 -3.72
N VAL A 66 6.77 -7.20 -4.66
CA VAL A 66 7.86 -7.51 -5.61
C VAL A 66 8.42 -6.29 -6.36
N GLY A 67 7.61 -5.26 -6.60
CA GLY A 67 8.01 -4.04 -7.28
C GLY A 67 8.91 -3.10 -6.45
N SER A 68 8.94 -3.28 -5.12
CA SER A 68 9.81 -2.49 -4.22
C SER A 68 11.30 -2.77 -4.44
N SER A 69 11.65 -3.92 -5.03
CA SER A 69 13.05 -4.25 -5.36
C SER A 69 13.63 -3.36 -6.46
N PHE A 70 12.78 -2.73 -7.27
CA PHE A 70 13.20 -1.84 -8.37
C PHE A 70 13.30 -0.36 -7.95
N ILE A 71 12.89 -0.04 -6.71
CA ILE A 71 12.94 1.33 -6.20
C ILE A 71 14.22 1.53 -5.43
N GLU A 72 15.00 2.52 -5.86
CA GLU A 72 16.23 2.93 -5.20
C GLU A 72 16.15 4.39 -4.78
N GLY A 73 16.72 4.69 -3.62
CA GLY A 73 16.79 6.03 -3.05
C GLY A 73 15.44 6.57 -2.54
N PRO A 74 15.41 7.87 -2.25
CA PRO A 74 14.29 8.50 -1.59
C PRO A 74 13.11 8.71 -2.54
N VAL A 75 11.91 8.64 -1.98
CA VAL A 75 10.64 9.02 -2.61
C VAL A 75 10.12 10.21 -1.82
N ILE A 76 9.78 11.33 -2.48
CA ILE A 76 9.36 12.58 -1.81
C ILE A 76 10.30 13.02 -0.67
N GLY A 77 11.61 12.83 -0.85
CA GLY A 77 12.62 13.15 0.16
C GLY A 77 12.66 12.20 1.37
N LYS A 78 11.90 11.10 1.36
CA LYS A 78 11.86 10.08 2.41
C LYS A 78 12.49 8.80 1.92
N GLU A 79 13.43 8.25 2.69
CA GLU A 79 13.96 6.91 2.47
C GLU A 79 12.89 5.88 2.90
N PRO A 80 12.34 5.08 1.98
CA PRO A 80 11.25 4.17 2.31
C PRO A 80 11.75 2.98 3.12
N LEU A 81 11.03 2.64 4.20
CA LEU A 81 11.24 1.37 4.88
C LEU A 81 10.72 0.23 3.99
N LYS A 82 11.62 -0.63 3.50
CA LYS A 82 11.22 -1.83 2.76
C LYS A 82 10.81 -2.93 3.74
N ILE A 83 9.55 -3.36 3.64
CA ILE A 83 8.96 -4.42 4.45
C ILE A 83 8.80 -5.66 3.57
N ASP A 84 9.23 -6.80 4.10
CA ASP A 84 9.04 -8.10 3.46
C ASP A 84 7.55 -8.35 3.16
N GLU A 85 7.24 -8.87 1.98
CA GLU A 85 5.86 -9.05 1.50
C GLU A 85 5.05 -9.98 2.41
N MET A 86 5.67 -11.05 2.95
CA MET A 86 4.97 -11.97 3.85
C MET A 86 4.67 -11.31 5.20
N GLN A 87 5.57 -10.46 5.68
CA GLN A 87 5.34 -9.68 6.90
C GLN A 87 4.23 -8.64 6.71
N ALA A 88 4.26 -7.91 5.60
CA ALA A 88 3.25 -6.91 5.29
C ALA A 88 1.85 -7.53 5.14
N VAL A 89 1.75 -8.66 4.42
CA VAL A 89 0.50 -9.42 4.28
C VAL A 89 0.00 -9.92 5.64
N GLY A 90 0.89 -10.48 6.47
CA GLY A 90 0.53 -10.97 7.80
C GLY A 90 -0.01 -9.86 8.72
N GLN A 91 0.66 -8.71 8.75
CA GLN A 91 0.24 -7.54 9.54
C GLN A 91 -1.09 -6.97 9.03
N GLY A 92 -1.25 -6.85 7.71
CA GLY A 92 -2.52 -6.41 7.10
C GLY A 92 -3.68 -7.34 7.44
N ALA A 93 -3.47 -8.66 7.35
CA ALA A 93 -4.47 -9.66 7.72
C ALA A 93 -4.83 -9.59 9.21
N GLN A 94 -3.85 -9.40 10.09
CA GLN A 94 -4.07 -9.23 11.53
C GLN A 94 -4.87 -7.95 11.83
N ALA A 95 -4.57 -6.83 11.17
CA ALA A 95 -5.31 -5.58 11.31
C ALA A 95 -6.77 -5.73 10.87
N LEU A 96 -7.01 -6.43 9.75
CA LEU A 96 -8.38 -6.73 9.26
C LEU A 96 -9.16 -7.63 10.23
N ALA A 97 -8.51 -8.66 10.78
CA ALA A 97 -9.13 -9.54 11.77
C ALA A 97 -9.49 -8.77 13.06
N ALA A 98 -8.60 -7.90 13.52
CA ALA A 98 -8.85 -7.03 14.69
C ALA A 98 -9.96 -5.99 14.44
N ALA A 99 -10.12 -5.54 13.20
CA ALA A 99 -11.19 -4.63 12.78
C ALA A 99 -12.58 -5.31 12.68
N GLY A 100 -12.68 -6.62 12.99
CA GLY A 100 -13.95 -7.35 13.03
C GLY A 100 -14.48 -7.77 11.67
N TYR A 101 -13.62 -7.89 10.64
CA TYR A 101 -14.03 -8.44 9.36
C TYR A 101 -14.45 -9.91 9.50
N SER A 102 -15.76 -10.19 9.54
CA SER A 102 -16.29 -11.54 9.31
C SER A 102 -16.13 -11.85 7.83
N GLY A 103 -15.01 -12.46 7.45
CA GLY A 103 -14.68 -12.77 6.06
C GLY A 103 -15.82 -13.49 5.34
N CYS A 104 -16.29 -12.90 4.25
CA CYS A 104 -17.00 -13.65 3.22
C CYS A 104 -16.02 -14.74 2.73
N GLN A 105 -16.41 -15.98 2.94
CA GLN A 105 -15.64 -17.17 2.63
C GLN A 105 -15.15 -17.11 1.18
N TYR A 106 -13.84 -17.31 0.99
CA TYR A 106 -13.26 -17.66 -0.29
C TYR A 106 -13.88 -19.00 -0.69
N GLY A 107 -15.00 -18.95 -1.41
CA GLY A 107 -15.72 -20.13 -1.84
C GLY A 107 -14.86 -20.93 -2.81
N HIS A 108 -14.33 -22.05 -2.32
CA HIS A 108 -14.05 -23.21 -3.17
C HIS A 108 -15.35 -23.57 -3.90
N ARG A 109 -15.55 -23.07 -5.12
CA ARG A 109 -16.49 -23.70 -6.05
C ARG A 109 -15.84 -25.00 -6.53
N ASN A 110 -16.07 -26.06 -5.76
CA ASN A 110 -15.98 -27.41 -6.28
C ASN A 110 -17.12 -27.55 -7.30
N SER A 111 -16.79 -27.48 -8.59
CA SER A 111 -17.70 -27.87 -9.66
C SER A 111 -17.83 -29.40 -9.66
N ALA A 112 -18.72 -29.92 -8.83
CA ALA A 112 -19.27 -31.25 -9.03
C ALA A 112 -20.36 -31.15 -10.10
N ASN A 113 -20.06 -31.65 -11.29
CA ASN A 113 -20.99 -31.82 -12.39
C ASN A 113 -21.72 -33.17 -12.21
N PRO A 114 -23.05 -33.24 -12.05
CA PRO A 114 -23.76 -34.49 -12.17
C PRO A 114 -24.15 -34.69 -13.63
N GLY A 115 -23.39 -35.52 -14.33
CA GLY A 115 -23.84 -36.25 -15.50
C GLY A 115 -24.50 -37.56 -15.10
#